data_AF-A0A2V9VN63-F1
#
_entry.id   AF-A0A2V9VN63-F1
#
_cell.length_a   1.000
_cell.length_b   1.000
_cell.length_c   1.000
_cell.angle_alpha   90.00
_cell.angle_beta   90.00
_cell.angle_gamma   90.00
#
_symmetry.space_group_name_H-M   'P 1'
#
loop_
_entity.id
_entity.type
_entity.pdbx_description
1 polymer ?
#
loop_
_entity_poly.entity_id
_entity_poly.type
_entity_poly.pdbx_seq_one_letter_code
_entity_poly.pdbx_strand_id
1 'polypeptide(L)'
;MRVENYFNYFTEIEEHFQRRRGGILLLSTLDWALIETWKDAGIPLEAALRGIDAAFDRYDQRPSKSKKVNSLAYCAQEVLAAAEDMKEAAVGADREGEATGSARGFDPAEIAAFLRKNAERLDQAKLPSGGSISPEKLAREAASTLRDLADEVTARKTVRLEDVERRLTVL
;
A
#
# COMPACT_ATOMS: atom_id res chain seq x y z
N MET A 1 -2.30 -24.23 14.55
CA MET A 1 -3.52 -23.41 14.50
C MET A 1 -3.14 -21.99 14.06
N ARG A 2 -2.96 -21.77 12.75
CA ARG A 2 -2.55 -20.44 12.21
C ARG A 2 -2.90 -20.24 10.72
N VAL A 3 -3.67 -21.16 10.13
CA VAL A 3 -4.08 -21.11 8.71
C VAL A 3 -5.43 -20.41 8.56
N GLU A 4 -6.33 -20.59 9.52
CA GLU A 4 -7.66 -19.94 9.52
C GLU A 4 -7.56 -18.42 9.52
N ASN A 5 -6.62 -17.83 10.24
CA ASN A 5 -6.43 -16.37 10.29
C ASN A 5 -5.79 -15.82 8.99
N TYR A 6 -5.03 -16.64 8.25
CA TYR A 6 -4.36 -16.17 7.04
C TYR A 6 -5.36 -15.98 5.91
N PHE A 7 -6.12 -17.03 5.58
CA PHE A 7 -7.07 -17.00 4.47
C PHE A 7 -8.24 -16.04 4.76
N ASN A 8 -8.70 -16.02 6.01
CA ASN A 8 -9.80 -15.16 6.45
C ASN A 8 -9.46 -13.66 6.24
N TYR A 9 -8.26 -13.21 6.60
CA TYR A 9 -7.87 -11.80 6.40
C TYR A 9 -7.99 -11.32 4.95
N PHE A 10 -7.51 -12.13 4.01
CA PHE A 10 -7.52 -11.79 2.58
C PHE A 10 -8.93 -11.86 1.99
N THR A 11 -9.65 -12.95 2.26
CA THR A 11 -11.01 -13.17 1.74
C THR A 11 -11.99 -12.16 2.31
N GLU A 12 -11.95 -11.83 3.59
CA GLU A 12 -12.85 -10.84 4.19
C GLU A 12 -12.65 -9.45 3.59
N ILE A 13 -11.39 -9.03 3.37
CA ILE A 13 -11.09 -7.74 2.73
C ILE A 13 -11.61 -7.73 1.28
N GLU A 14 -11.36 -8.79 0.53
CA GLU A 14 -11.85 -8.92 -0.85
C GLU A 14 -13.38 -8.85 -0.91
N GLU A 15 -14.08 -9.70 -0.13
CA GLU A 15 -15.53 -9.77 -0.12
C GLU A 15 -16.16 -8.44 0.32
N HIS A 16 -15.57 -7.81 1.34
CA HIS A 16 -16.04 -6.52 1.82
C HIS A 16 -15.85 -5.41 0.78
N PHE A 17 -14.69 -5.35 0.14
CA PHE A 17 -14.44 -4.39 -0.94
C PHE A 17 -15.38 -4.61 -2.13
N GLN A 18 -15.61 -5.85 -2.55
CA GLN A 18 -16.56 -6.17 -3.62
C GLN A 18 -17.99 -5.75 -3.26
N ARG A 19 -18.42 -5.98 -2.01
CA ARG A 19 -19.71 -5.53 -1.49
C ARG A 19 -19.85 -4.02 -1.56
N ARG A 20 -18.87 -3.25 -1.08
CA ARG A 20 -18.88 -1.78 -1.11
C ARG A 20 -18.84 -1.21 -2.53
N ARG A 21 -18.11 -1.85 -3.44
CA ARG A 21 -18.00 -1.43 -4.84
C ARG A 21 -19.23 -1.79 -5.70
N GLY A 22 -20.02 -2.77 -5.28
CA GLY A 22 -21.22 -3.23 -6.00
C GLY A 22 -20.91 -3.90 -7.34
N GLY A 23 -19.76 -4.57 -7.48
CA GLY A 23 -19.35 -5.21 -8.73
C GLY A 23 -18.50 -6.46 -8.50
N ILE A 24 -18.62 -7.44 -9.40
CA ILE A 24 -18.08 -8.82 -9.31
C ILE A 24 -16.59 -8.91 -9.70
N LEU A 25 -15.96 -7.80 -10.12
CA LEU A 25 -14.57 -7.82 -10.56
C LEU A 25 -13.60 -8.19 -9.42
N LEU A 26 -12.68 -9.10 -9.68
CA LEU A 26 -11.67 -9.48 -8.69
C LEU A 26 -10.75 -8.30 -8.35
N LEU A 27 -10.09 -8.40 -7.20
CA LEU A 27 -8.99 -7.50 -6.85
C LEU A 27 -7.88 -7.57 -7.89
N SER A 28 -7.26 -6.42 -8.19
CA SER A 28 -6.08 -6.38 -9.07
C SER A 28 -4.88 -7.03 -8.37
N THR A 29 -3.85 -7.42 -9.13
CA THR A 29 -2.60 -7.96 -8.56
C THR A 29 -1.93 -6.99 -7.59
N LEU A 30 -2.07 -5.68 -7.80
CA LEU A 30 -1.59 -4.64 -6.90
C LEU A 30 -2.38 -4.65 -5.58
N ASP A 31 -3.70 -4.77 -5.66
CA ASP A 31 -4.56 -4.83 -4.47
C ASP A 31 -4.20 -6.03 -3.58
N TRP A 32 -3.88 -7.18 -4.18
CA TRP A 32 -3.40 -8.34 -3.43
C TRP A 32 -2.08 -8.08 -2.70
N ALA A 33 -1.11 -7.47 -3.38
CA ALA A 33 0.17 -7.09 -2.77
C ALA A 33 -0.01 -6.04 -1.65
N LEU A 34 -1.01 -5.16 -1.78
CA LEU A 34 -1.35 -4.18 -0.76
C LEU A 34 -1.95 -4.83 0.49
N ILE A 35 -2.84 -5.81 0.33
CA ILE A 35 -3.37 -6.59 1.46
C ILE A 35 -2.24 -7.36 2.17
N GLU A 36 -1.33 -7.95 1.41
CA GLU A 36 -0.14 -8.62 1.97
C GLU A 36 0.73 -7.64 2.77
N THR A 37 0.93 -6.43 2.24
CA THR A 37 1.68 -5.37 2.95
C THR A 37 1.02 -4.97 4.26
N TRP A 38 -0.32 -4.79 4.27
CA TRP A 38 -1.06 -4.47 5.49
C TRP A 38 -0.94 -5.56 6.54
N LYS A 39 -1.03 -6.81 6.10
CA LYS A 39 -0.86 -7.97 6.96
C LYS A 39 0.54 -8.05 7.57
N ASP A 40 1.57 -7.88 6.75
CA ASP A 40 2.96 -7.90 7.21
C ASP A 40 3.27 -6.75 8.18
N ALA A 41 2.61 -5.61 7.98
CA ALA A 41 2.64 -4.47 8.90
C ALA A 41 1.82 -4.70 10.19
N GLY A 42 1.11 -5.83 10.32
CA GLY A 42 0.31 -6.17 11.50
C GLY A 42 -0.99 -5.38 11.61
N ILE A 43 -1.52 -4.86 10.49
CA ILE A 43 -2.79 -4.14 10.48
C ILE A 43 -3.93 -5.12 10.83
N PRO A 44 -4.76 -4.80 11.84
CA PRO A 44 -5.93 -5.63 12.18
C PRO A 44 -6.96 -5.65 11.05
N LEU A 45 -7.66 -6.78 10.89
CA LEU A 45 -8.71 -6.93 9.88
C LEU A 45 -9.77 -5.82 10.00
N GLU A 46 -10.21 -5.54 11.23
CA GLU A 46 -11.20 -4.51 11.52
C GLU A 46 -10.76 -3.12 11.05
N ALA A 47 -9.47 -2.78 11.18
CA ALA A 47 -8.93 -1.52 10.69
C ALA A 47 -9.00 -1.44 9.15
N ALA A 48 -8.65 -2.53 8.47
CA ALA A 48 -8.73 -2.61 7.01
C ALA A 48 -10.19 -2.45 6.51
N LEU A 49 -11.14 -3.15 7.13
CA LEU A 49 -12.56 -3.04 6.78
C LEU A 49 -13.09 -1.63 7.04
N ARG A 50 -12.81 -1.05 8.21
CA ARG A 50 -13.24 0.31 8.58
C ARG A 50 -12.67 1.37 7.65
N GLY A 51 -11.39 1.25 7.27
CA GLY A 51 -10.78 2.18 6.32
C GLY A 51 -11.35 2.08 4.91
N ILE A 52 -11.67 0.87 4.45
CA ILE A 52 -12.40 0.69 3.19
C ILE A 52 -13.76 1.40 3.28
N ASP A 53 -14.51 1.18 4.35
CA ASP A 53 -15.80 1.83 4.55
C ASP A 53 -15.69 3.36 4.51
N ALA A 54 -14.75 3.93 5.27
CA ALA A 54 -14.52 5.38 5.33
C ALA A 54 -14.14 5.98 3.97
N ALA A 55 -13.31 5.28 3.18
CA ALA A 55 -12.92 5.73 1.85
C ALA A 55 -14.11 5.80 0.89
N PHE A 56 -14.99 4.80 0.93
CA PHE A 56 -16.21 4.80 0.12
C PHE A 56 -17.24 5.83 0.62
N ASP A 57 -17.40 6.00 1.93
CA ASP A 57 -18.29 7.03 2.49
C ASP A 57 -17.85 8.42 2.06
N ARG A 58 -16.54 8.69 2.11
CA ARG A 58 -15.93 9.94 1.64
C ARG A 58 -16.13 10.14 0.14
N TYR A 59 -16.04 9.07 -0.64
CA TYR A 59 -16.33 9.10 -2.06
C TYR A 59 -17.81 9.44 -2.33
N ASP A 60 -18.73 8.86 -1.56
CA ASP A 60 -20.16 9.05 -1.75
C ASP A 60 -20.65 10.44 -1.38
N GLN A 61 -19.99 11.10 -0.43
CA GLN A 61 -20.25 12.49 -0.03
C GLN A 61 -19.81 13.53 -1.09
N ARG A 62 -19.04 13.15 -2.11
CA ARG A 62 -18.57 14.12 -3.12
C ARG A 62 -19.71 14.56 -4.06
N PRO A 63 -19.88 15.88 -4.28
CA PRO A 63 -20.95 16.42 -5.12
C PRO A 63 -20.77 16.13 -6.62
N SER A 64 -19.55 15.83 -7.07
CA SER A 64 -19.26 15.38 -8.44
C SER A 64 -18.46 14.08 -8.41
N LYS A 65 -19.07 13.02 -8.92
CA LYS A 65 -18.49 11.67 -8.98
C LYS A 65 -17.89 11.43 -10.37
N SER A 66 -16.66 11.90 -10.57
CA SER A 66 -15.99 11.80 -11.89
C SER A 66 -15.38 10.42 -12.17
N LYS A 67 -15.02 9.64 -11.14
CA LYS A 67 -14.40 8.30 -11.28
C LYS A 67 -14.81 7.37 -10.14
N LYS A 68 -15.22 6.13 -10.45
CA LYS A 68 -15.53 5.09 -9.45
C LYS A 68 -14.27 4.65 -8.69
N VAL A 69 -14.45 4.23 -7.44
CA VAL A 69 -13.41 3.56 -6.65
C VAL A 69 -13.22 2.14 -7.19
N ASN A 70 -12.07 1.88 -7.82
CA ASN A 70 -11.81 0.60 -8.51
C ASN A 70 -10.67 -0.23 -7.90
N SER A 71 -9.90 0.32 -6.96
CA SER A 71 -8.74 -0.32 -6.33
C SER A 71 -8.65 0.03 -4.84
N LEU A 72 -8.10 -0.89 -4.05
CA LEU A 72 -7.80 -0.71 -2.62
C LEU A 72 -6.72 0.35 -2.38
N ALA A 73 -5.91 0.68 -3.38
CA ALA A 73 -4.97 1.81 -3.29
C ALA A 73 -5.67 3.12 -2.93
N TYR A 74 -6.92 3.32 -3.40
CA TYR A 74 -7.75 4.46 -3.03
C TYR A 74 -8.13 4.46 -1.54
N CYS A 75 -8.30 3.27 -0.95
CA CYS A 75 -8.66 3.09 0.46
C CYS A 75 -7.45 3.13 1.40
N ALA A 76 -6.22 3.04 0.87
CA ALA A 76 -5.02 2.82 1.67
C ALA A 76 -4.80 3.86 2.78
N GLN A 77 -5.05 5.14 2.50
CA GLN A 77 -4.89 6.20 3.50
C GLN A 77 -5.87 6.04 4.66
N GLU A 78 -7.13 5.74 4.36
CA GLU A 78 -8.18 5.56 5.37
C GLU A 78 -7.98 4.26 6.16
N VAL A 79 -7.41 3.21 5.54
CA VAL A 79 -7.01 1.97 6.23
C VAL A 79 -5.88 2.21 7.22
N LEU A 80 -4.87 2.97 6.82
CA LEU A 80 -3.77 3.33 7.73
C LEU A 80 -4.25 4.22 8.87
N ALA A 81 -5.12 5.19 8.58
CA ALA A 81 -5.73 6.04 9.60
C ALA A 81 -6.57 5.22 10.59
N ALA A 82 -7.40 4.30 10.11
CA ALA A 82 -8.18 3.40 10.98
C ALA A 82 -7.28 2.49 11.84
N ALA A 83 -6.15 2.03 11.30
CA ALA A 83 -5.18 1.24 12.06
C ALA A 83 -4.48 2.07 13.15
N GLU A 84 -4.15 3.32 12.84
CA GLU A 84 -3.60 4.28 13.80
C GLU A 84 -4.62 4.60 14.90
N ASP A 85 -5.87 4.94 14.54
CA ASP A 85 -6.97 5.17 15.48
C ASP A 85 -7.19 3.98 16.43
N MET A 86 -7.16 2.74 15.90
CA MET A 86 -7.31 1.54 16.73
C MET A 86 -6.12 1.33 17.67
N LYS A 87 -4.91 1.63 17.20
CA LYS A 87 -3.70 1.59 18.03
C LYS A 87 -3.75 2.67 19.11
N GLU A 88 -4.19 3.88 18.77
CA GLU A 88 -4.40 4.98 19.70
C GLU A 88 -5.49 4.67 20.72
N ALA A 89 -6.60 4.03 20.33
CA ALA A 89 -7.68 3.63 21.23
C ALA A 89 -7.24 2.50 22.19
N ALA A 90 -6.47 1.52 21.70
CA ALA A 90 -5.88 0.48 22.55
C ALA A 90 -4.88 1.06 23.56
N VAL A 91 -4.10 2.06 23.13
CA VAL A 91 -3.18 2.80 24.00
C VAL A 91 -3.90 3.76 24.94
N GLY A 92 -5.00 4.37 24.52
CA GLY A 92 -5.83 5.29 25.30
C GLY A 92 -6.65 4.59 26.38
N ALA A 93 -7.02 3.32 26.16
CA ALA A 93 -7.57 2.45 27.20
C ALA A 93 -6.54 2.13 28.30
N ASP A 94 -5.23 2.15 27.96
CA ASP A 94 -4.12 2.01 28.89
C ASP A 94 -3.57 3.36 29.41
N ARG A 95 -4.01 4.49 28.84
CA ARG A 95 -3.50 5.84 29.10
C ARG A 95 -4.59 6.85 29.42
N GLU A 96 -5.23 6.64 30.56
CA GLU A 96 -5.63 7.74 31.44
C GLU A 96 -4.40 8.51 32.01
N GLY A 97 -3.18 8.12 31.61
CA GLY A 97 -1.93 8.82 31.87
C GLY A 97 -1.15 9.13 30.58
N GLU A 98 -1.09 10.43 30.27
CA GLU A 98 -0.05 11.11 29.50
C GLU A 98 -0.13 11.10 27.96
N ALA A 99 -0.44 12.30 27.46
CA ALA A 99 -0.51 12.72 26.09
C ALA A 99 0.87 12.90 25.41
N THR A 100 0.80 13.02 24.08
CA THR A 100 1.80 13.52 23.10
C THR A 100 2.64 12.48 22.34
N GLY A 101 2.39 12.40 21.04
CA GLY A 101 3.26 11.78 20.04
C GLY A 101 2.62 11.87 18.64
N SER A 102 3.07 12.82 17.83
CA SER A 102 2.47 13.20 16.54
C SER A 102 2.51 12.11 15.45
N ALA A 103 1.39 11.97 14.71
CA ALA A 103 1.31 11.33 13.41
C ALA A 103 2.39 11.84 12.43
N ARG A 104 3.14 10.94 11.80
CA ARG A 104 4.03 11.24 10.68
C ARG A 104 3.61 10.39 9.48
N GLY A 105 3.16 11.04 8.41
CA GLY A 105 3.01 10.43 7.10
C GLY A 105 4.33 9.85 6.57
N PHE A 106 4.27 9.09 5.48
CA PHE A 106 5.42 8.38 4.89
C PHE A 106 6.67 9.26 4.83
N ASP A 107 7.71 8.85 5.54
CA ASP A 107 9.00 9.54 5.56
C ASP A 107 9.67 9.35 4.18
N PRO A 108 10.02 10.44 3.46
CA PRO A 108 10.77 10.35 2.21
C PRO A 108 12.06 9.53 2.33
N ALA A 109 12.69 9.52 3.51
CA ALA A 109 13.87 8.72 3.78
C ALA A 109 13.57 7.21 3.79
N GLU A 110 12.41 6.81 4.34
CA GLU A 110 11.96 5.42 4.38
C GLU A 110 11.58 4.93 2.98
N ILE A 111 10.87 5.75 2.19
CA ILE A 111 10.55 5.46 0.78
C ILE A 111 11.84 5.26 -0.02
N ALA A 112 12.81 6.18 0.11
CA ALA A 112 14.07 6.09 -0.62
C ALA A 112 14.89 4.86 -0.22
N ALA A 113 14.92 4.50 1.07
CA ALA A 113 15.57 3.29 1.55
C ALA A 113 14.92 2.03 0.97
N PHE A 114 13.59 1.99 0.92
CA PHE A 114 12.85 0.87 0.33
C PHE A 114 13.11 0.70 -1.17
N LEU A 115 13.10 1.80 -1.94
CA LEU A 115 13.39 1.78 -3.37
C LEU A 115 14.81 1.27 -3.67
N ARG A 116 15.82 1.74 -2.90
CA ARG A 116 17.21 1.27 -3.04
C ARG A 116 17.35 -0.22 -2.71
N LYS A 117 16.71 -0.69 -1.64
CA LYS A 117 16.69 -2.12 -1.27
C LYS A 117 16.12 -3.00 -2.37
N ASN A 118 15.05 -2.56 -3.05
CA ASN A 118 14.46 -3.33 -4.15
C ASN A 118 15.32 -3.31 -5.42
N ALA A 119 16.01 -2.19 -5.70
CA ALA A 119 17.01 -2.14 -6.77
C ALA A 119 18.14 -3.16 -6.56
N GLU A 120 18.64 -3.30 -5.32
CA GLU A 120 19.65 -4.31 -4.97
C GLU A 120 19.13 -5.74 -5.15
N ARG A 121 17.87 -6.01 -4.80
CA ARG A 121 17.26 -7.33 -4.99
C ARG A 121 17.11 -7.68 -6.47
N LEU A 122 16.80 -6.70 -7.32
CA LEU A 122 16.74 -6.88 -8.77
C LEU A 122 18.12 -7.19 -9.37
N ASP A 123 19.18 -6.53 -8.90
CA ASP A 123 20.55 -6.82 -9.35
C ASP A 123 21.05 -8.20 -8.88
N GLN A 124 20.59 -8.67 -7.72
CA GLN A 124 20.96 -9.98 -7.17
C GLN A 124 20.08 -11.13 -7.69
N ALA A 125 19.01 -10.81 -8.43
CA ALA A 125 18.09 -11.82 -8.93
C ALA A 125 18.79 -12.71 -9.97
N LYS A 126 18.83 -14.02 -9.70
CA LYS A 126 19.28 -15.01 -10.67
C LYS A 126 18.16 -15.26 -11.68
N LEU A 127 18.18 -14.51 -12.78
CA LEU A 127 17.17 -14.59 -13.81
C LEU A 127 17.57 -15.60 -14.89
N PRO A 128 16.61 -16.31 -15.50
CA PRO A 128 16.90 -17.27 -16.55
C PRO A 128 17.45 -16.57 -17.79
N SER A 129 18.63 -17.00 -18.24
CA SER A 129 19.25 -16.54 -19.48
C SER A 129 18.73 -17.41 -20.63
N GLY A 130 17.67 -16.98 -21.32
CA GLY A 130 17.16 -17.71 -22.48
C GLY A 130 15.89 -17.11 -23.08
N GLY A 131 16.02 -16.36 -24.18
CA GLY A 131 14.91 -15.77 -24.91
C GLY A 131 15.32 -14.51 -25.70
N SER A 132 14.45 -14.03 -26.58
CA SER A 132 14.66 -12.82 -27.40
C SER A 132 14.70 -11.52 -26.57
N ILE A 133 14.27 -11.57 -25.31
CA ILE A 133 14.32 -10.49 -24.32
C ILE A 133 15.23 -10.98 -23.20
N SER A 134 16.26 -10.20 -22.84
CA SER A 134 17.17 -10.52 -21.74
C SER A 134 16.57 -10.05 -20.41
N PRO A 135 16.04 -10.93 -19.55
CA PRO A 135 15.39 -10.53 -18.29
C PRO A 135 16.38 -9.82 -17.36
N GLU A 136 17.65 -10.18 -17.42
CA GLU A 136 18.76 -9.55 -16.71
C GLU A 136 19.00 -8.09 -17.11
N LYS A 137 18.70 -7.73 -18.36
CA LYS A 137 18.83 -6.36 -18.84
C LYS A 137 17.65 -5.52 -18.36
N LEU A 138 16.44 -6.06 -18.45
CA LEU A 138 15.22 -5.42 -17.94
C LEU A 138 15.29 -5.21 -16.42
N ALA A 139 15.76 -6.19 -15.66
CA ALA A 139 15.93 -6.08 -14.21
C ALA A 139 16.95 -5.00 -13.83
N ARG A 140 18.05 -4.87 -14.59
CA ARG A 140 19.04 -3.79 -14.41
C ARG A 140 18.47 -2.42 -14.74
N GLU A 141 17.69 -2.30 -15.81
CA GLU A 141 17.00 -1.05 -16.18
C GLU A 141 16.01 -0.64 -15.10
N ALA A 142 15.19 -1.58 -14.60
CA ALA A 142 14.26 -1.34 -13.49
C ALA A 142 14.99 -0.96 -12.19
N ALA A 143 16.11 -1.64 -11.86
CA ALA A 143 16.94 -1.30 -10.71
C ALA A 143 17.52 0.12 -10.81
N SER A 144 17.92 0.56 -12.01
CA SER A 144 18.37 1.93 -12.25
C SER A 144 17.25 2.93 -12.00
N THR A 145 16.06 2.70 -12.56
CA THR A 145 14.91 3.60 -12.39
C THR A 145 14.47 3.72 -10.92
N LEU A 146 14.53 2.63 -10.15
CA LEU A 146 14.24 2.66 -8.71
C LEU A 146 15.25 3.51 -7.92
N ARG A 147 16.53 3.52 -8.31
CA ARG A 147 17.56 4.39 -7.69
C ARG A 147 17.31 5.85 -8.02
N ASP A 148 17.01 6.15 -9.27
CA ASP A 148 16.70 7.52 -9.71
C ASP A 148 15.47 8.07 -8.97
N LEU A 149 14.45 7.25 -8.79
CA LEU A 149 13.27 7.58 -7.99
C LEU A 149 13.61 7.82 -6.51
N ALA A 150 14.49 7.01 -5.92
CA ALA A 150 14.93 7.19 -4.54
C ALA A 150 15.65 8.53 -4.34
N ASP A 151 16.48 8.93 -5.29
CA ASP A 151 17.21 10.19 -5.26
C ASP A 151 16.28 11.38 -5.47
N GLU A 152 15.30 11.27 -6.37
CA GLU A 152 14.26 12.29 -6.56
C GLU A 152 13.37 12.48 -5.33
N VAL A 153 12.96 11.38 -4.69
CA VAL A 153 12.17 11.37 -3.45
C VAL A 153 12.96 12.01 -2.30
N THR A 154 14.27 11.76 -2.23
CA THR A 154 15.14 12.37 -1.21
C THR A 154 15.39 13.86 -1.49
N ALA A 155 15.49 14.26 -2.77
CA ALA A 155 15.77 15.62 -3.19
C ALA A 155 14.56 16.57 -3.08
N ARG A 156 13.33 16.04 -3.17
CA ARG A 156 12.10 16.84 -3.06
C ARG A 156 11.56 16.78 -1.63
N LYS A 157 11.50 17.94 -0.95
CA LYS A 157 10.90 18.11 0.40
C LYS A 157 9.44 17.63 0.51
N THR A 158 8.74 17.43 -0.60
CA THR A 158 7.39 16.89 -0.67
C THR A 158 7.30 15.83 -1.77
N VAL A 159 6.98 14.60 -1.38
CA VAL A 159 6.82 13.46 -2.29
C VAL A 159 5.39 13.46 -2.82
N ARG A 160 5.21 13.71 -4.12
CA ARG A 160 3.93 13.47 -4.79
C ARG A 160 3.85 12.00 -5.16
N LEU A 161 3.16 11.22 -4.33
CA LEU A 161 3.02 9.77 -4.49
C LEU A 161 2.42 9.39 -5.87
N GLU A 162 1.55 10.24 -6.43
CA GLU A 162 0.97 10.08 -7.78
C GLU A 162 2.03 10.08 -8.90
N ASP A 163 3.10 10.87 -8.77
CA ASP A 163 4.18 10.95 -9.76
C ASP A 163 5.06 9.68 -9.71
N VAL A 164 5.23 9.11 -8.50
CA VAL A 164 5.97 7.86 -8.29
C VAL A 164 5.18 6.68 -8.87
N GLU A 165 3.88 6.61 -8.60
CA GLU A 165 2.96 5.62 -9.14
C GLU A 165 2.97 5.60 -10.68
N ARG A 166 2.90 6.78 -11.31
CA ARG A 166 2.90 6.90 -12.78
C ARG A 166 4.14 6.30 -13.43
N ARG A 167 5.31 6.41 -12.79
CA ARG A 167 6.57 5.88 -13.33
C ARG A 167 6.72 4.38 -13.09
N LEU A 168 6.30 3.90 -11.92
CA LEU A 168 6.29 2.47 -11.60
C LEU A 168 5.32 1.68 -12.50
N THR A 169 4.27 2.32 -13.02
CA THR A 169 3.28 1.68 -13.91
C THR A 169 3.83 1.41 -15.33
N VAL A 170 4.94 2.06 -15.71
CA VAL A 170 5.52 1.98 -17.07
C VAL A 170 6.77 1.09 -17.11
N LEU A 171 7.25 0.65 -15.95
CA LEU A 171 8.30 -0.37 -15.78
C LEU A 171 7.72 -1.78 -15.96
#